data_AF-A0A2S6NGH9-F1
#
_entry.id   AF-A0A2S6NGH9-F1
#
_cell.length_a   1.000
_cell.length_b   1.000
_cell.length_c   1.000
_cell.angle_alpha   90.00
_cell.angle_beta   90.00
_cell.angle_gamma   90.00
#
_symmetry.space_group_name_H-M   'P 1'
#
loop_
_entity.id
_entity.type
_entity.pdbx_description
1 polymer ?
#
loop_
_entity_poly.entity_id
_entity_poly.type
_entity_poly.pdbx_seq_one_letter_code
_entity_poly.pdbx_strand_id
1 'polypeptide(L)'
;MPSAKRSSAGKPPHARINFDDRIDAAAAARKAALEKFLARRDDPVFQQKQAELAAVAEARAARLAERKAVKAAEEARLAERKAVKAAEEARLAAERAEKQREEQRRAAESRAAEEQDRKAVRDARYAARKARKK
;
A
#
# COMPACT_ATOMS: atom_id res chain seq x y z
N MET A 1 -44.68 21.42 -63.21
CA MET A 1 -43.73 22.51 -62.93
C MET A 1 -42.51 21.93 -62.21
N PRO A 2 -41.33 21.86 -62.85
CA PRO A 2 -40.14 21.24 -62.26
C PRO A 2 -39.59 22.11 -61.14
N SER A 3 -39.46 21.53 -59.94
CA SER A 3 -38.87 22.18 -58.76
C SER A 3 -37.40 22.52 -59.02
N ALA A 4 -37.10 23.81 -59.11
CA ALA A 4 -35.76 24.32 -59.31
C ALA A 4 -34.83 23.89 -58.16
N LYS A 5 -33.79 23.13 -58.47
CA LYS A 5 -32.68 22.82 -57.55
C LYS A 5 -32.02 24.15 -57.14
N ARG A 6 -32.36 24.67 -55.95
CA ARG A 6 -31.71 25.85 -55.39
C ARG A 6 -30.22 25.57 -55.20
N SER A 7 -29.38 26.35 -55.89
CA SER A 7 -27.92 26.19 -55.84
C SER A 7 -27.38 26.46 -54.44
N SER A 8 -26.52 25.57 -53.94
CA SER A 8 -25.88 25.66 -52.62
C SER A 8 -24.73 26.68 -52.56
N ALA A 9 -24.53 27.46 -53.62
CA ALA A 9 -23.36 28.33 -53.83
C ALA A 9 -23.22 29.46 -52.79
N GLY A 10 -24.30 29.85 -52.10
CA GLY A 10 -24.30 30.91 -51.09
C GLY A 10 -24.23 30.47 -49.62
N LYS A 11 -24.21 29.16 -49.31
CA LYS A 11 -24.22 28.66 -47.92
C LYS A 11 -22.80 28.51 -47.36
N PRO A 12 -22.57 28.69 -46.05
CA PRO A 12 -21.25 28.48 -45.44
C PRO A 12 -20.82 27.01 -45.61
N PRO A 13 -19.51 26.71 -45.63
CA PRO A 13 -18.98 25.40 -46.07
C PRO A 13 -19.55 24.20 -45.31
N HIS A 14 -19.88 24.38 -44.03
CA HIS A 14 -20.50 23.36 -43.18
C HIS A 14 -21.99 23.08 -43.51
N ALA A 15 -22.64 23.95 -44.27
CA ALA A 15 -24.03 23.82 -44.73
C ALA A 15 -24.14 23.39 -46.21
N ARG A 16 -23.00 23.11 -46.86
CA ARG A 16 -22.92 22.57 -48.24
C ARG A 16 -22.81 21.05 -48.27
N ILE A 17 -22.39 20.44 -47.17
CA ILE A 17 -22.26 19.00 -46.99
C ILE A 17 -23.49 18.54 -46.20
N ASN A 18 -24.33 17.71 -46.81
CA ASN A 18 -25.52 17.21 -46.14
C ASN A 18 -25.15 16.14 -45.10
N PHE A 19 -26.07 15.83 -44.20
CA PHE A 19 -25.85 14.83 -43.16
C PHE A 19 -25.48 13.45 -43.75
N ASP A 20 -26.14 13.06 -44.83
CA ASP A 20 -25.89 11.80 -45.54
C ASP A 20 -24.47 11.76 -46.13
N ASP A 21 -24.00 12.86 -46.73
CA ASP A 21 -22.63 12.98 -47.25
C ASP A 21 -21.58 12.79 -46.13
N ARG A 22 -21.90 13.19 -44.89
CA ARG A 22 -21.01 12.99 -43.73
C ARG A 22 -21.00 11.55 -43.26
N ILE A 23 -22.14 10.86 -43.30
CA ILE A 23 -22.23 9.43 -42.98
C ILE A 23 -21.44 8.62 -44.01
N ASP A 24 -21.62 8.91 -45.29
CA ASP A 24 -20.94 8.20 -46.38
C ASP A 24 -19.43 8.43 -46.34
N ALA A 25 -18.99 9.68 -46.12
CA ALA A 25 -17.58 9.98 -45.94
C ALA A 25 -16.98 9.26 -44.72
N ALA A 26 -17.71 9.17 -43.61
CA ALA A 26 -17.27 8.43 -42.43
C ALA A 26 -17.20 6.91 -42.68
N ALA A 27 -18.17 6.36 -43.41
CA ALA A 27 -18.19 4.95 -43.79
C ALA A 27 -17.02 4.60 -44.73
N ALA A 28 -16.74 5.46 -45.73
CA ALA A 28 -15.61 5.30 -46.64
C ALA A 28 -14.27 5.40 -45.89
N ALA A 29 -14.13 6.35 -44.96
CA ALA A 29 -12.92 6.49 -44.14
C ALA A 29 -12.67 5.25 -43.26
N ARG A 30 -13.72 4.68 -42.66
CA ARG A 30 -13.63 3.44 -41.88
C ARG A 30 -13.23 2.24 -42.75
N LYS A 31 -13.84 2.09 -43.93
CA LYS A 31 -13.48 1.03 -44.89
C LYS A 31 -12.01 1.15 -45.31
N ALA A 32 -11.57 2.34 -45.71
CA ALA A 32 -10.19 2.59 -46.10
C ALA A 32 -9.19 2.34 -44.95
N ALA A 33 -9.55 2.63 -43.70
CA ALA A 33 -8.72 2.33 -42.54
C ALA A 33 -8.62 0.81 -42.29
N LEU A 34 -9.74 0.08 -42.42
CA LEU A 34 -9.76 -1.38 -42.27
C LEU A 34 -8.96 -2.07 -43.37
N GLU A 35 -9.09 -1.64 -44.63
CA GLU A 35 -8.32 -2.17 -45.76
C GLU A 35 -6.82 -1.97 -45.56
N LYS A 36 -6.39 -0.78 -45.10
CA LYS A 36 -4.99 -0.52 -44.75
C LYS A 36 -4.49 -1.39 -43.62
N PHE A 37 -5.33 -1.64 -42.60
CA PHE A 37 -4.97 -2.52 -41.49
C PHE A 37 -4.83 -3.97 -41.94
N LEU A 38 -5.77 -4.48 -42.74
CA LEU A 38 -5.73 -5.83 -43.29
C LEU A 38 -4.50 -6.03 -44.19
N ALA A 39 -4.24 -5.07 -45.09
CA ALA A 39 -3.06 -5.10 -45.94
C ALA A 39 -1.75 -5.12 -45.14
N ARG A 40 -1.69 -4.41 -44.00
CA ARG A 40 -0.53 -4.42 -43.11
C ARG A 40 -0.44 -5.67 -42.24
N ARG A 41 -1.57 -6.30 -41.89
CA ARG A 41 -1.61 -7.54 -41.09
C ARG A 41 -1.00 -8.72 -41.85
N ASP A 42 -1.26 -8.78 -43.14
CA ASP A 42 -0.82 -9.88 -43.99
C ASP A 42 0.59 -9.63 -44.58
N ASP A 43 1.23 -8.49 -44.24
CA ASP A 43 2.62 -8.19 -44.57
C ASP A 43 3.59 -9.07 -43.76
N PRO A 44 4.43 -9.91 -44.41
CA PRO A 44 5.39 -10.77 -43.72
C PRO A 44 6.36 -10.01 -42.80
N VAL A 45 6.74 -8.78 -43.15
CA VAL A 45 7.65 -7.95 -42.33
C VAL A 45 6.97 -7.52 -41.04
N PHE A 46 5.67 -7.24 -41.09
CA PHE A 46 4.89 -6.90 -39.91
C PHE A 46 4.72 -8.11 -38.98
N GLN A 47 4.45 -9.29 -39.55
CA GLN A 47 4.33 -10.52 -38.78
C GLN A 47 5.63 -10.91 -38.07
N GLN A 48 6.77 -10.79 -38.75
CA GLN A 48 8.08 -11.03 -38.14
C GLN A 48 8.34 -10.09 -36.97
N LYS A 49 8.07 -8.79 -37.13
CA LYS A 49 8.20 -7.81 -36.04
C LYS A 49 7.28 -8.13 -34.87
N GLN A 50 6.05 -8.57 -35.13
CA GLN A 50 5.14 -8.97 -34.06
C GLN A 50 5.62 -10.21 -33.31
N ALA A 51 6.15 -11.21 -34.04
CA ALA A 51 6.73 -12.40 -33.43
C ALA A 51 7.95 -12.05 -32.57
N GLU A 52 8.83 -11.16 -33.03
CA GLU A 52 9.97 -10.66 -32.25
C GLU A 52 9.53 -9.94 -30.97
N LEU A 53 8.55 -9.04 -31.08
CA LEU A 53 8.00 -8.32 -29.92
C LEU A 53 7.31 -9.28 -28.93
N ALA A 54 6.58 -10.28 -29.42
CA ALA A 54 5.95 -11.30 -28.61
C ALA A 54 7.01 -12.12 -27.84
N ALA A 55 8.07 -12.58 -28.50
CA ALA A 55 9.17 -13.31 -27.86
C ALA A 55 9.86 -12.46 -26.77
N VAL A 56 10.08 -11.17 -27.03
CA VAL A 56 10.64 -10.25 -26.02
C VAL A 56 9.67 -10.04 -24.86
N ALA A 57 8.37 -9.94 -25.12
CA ALA A 57 7.34 -9.78 -24.10
C ALA A 57 7.25 -11.02 -23.21
N GLU A 58 7.28 -12.22 -23.78
CA GLU A 58 7.31 -13.49 -23.05
C GLU A 58 8.56 -13.61 -22.18
N ALA A 59 9.74 -13.30 -22.72
CA ALA A 59 11.00 -13.29 -21.96
C ALA A 59 11.01 -12.24 -20.83
N ARG A 60 10.31 -11.11 -20.99
CA ARG A 60 10.11 -10.13 -19.91
C ARG A 60 9.11 -10.64 -18.88
N ALA A 61 8.01 -11.25 -19.32
CA ALA A 61 6.99 -11.81 -18.43
C ALA A 61 7.57 -12.92 -17.55
N ALA A 62 8.38 -13.83 -18.10
CA ALA A 62 9.08 -14.87 -17.36
C ALA A 62 9.99 -14.28 -16.27
N ARG A 63 10.86 -13.33 -16.64
CA ARG A 63 11.75 -12.64 -15.68
C ARG A 63 11.00 -11.89 -14.59
N LEU A 64 9.86 -11.28 -14.93
CA LEU A 64 9.03 -10.58 -13.94
C LEU A 64 8.32 -11.56 -13.01
N ALA A 65 7.88 -12.72 -13.52
CA ALA A 65 7.27 -13.77 -12.71
C ALA A 65 8.28 -14.34 -11.70
N GLU A 66 9.50 -14.64 -12.13
CA GLU A 66 10.58 -15.09 -11.25
C GLU A 66 10.91 -14.06 -10.17
N ARG A 67 11.08 -12.79 -10.57
CA ARG A 67 11.34 -11.70 -9.62
C ARG A 67 10.21 -11.51 -8.61
N LYS A 68 8.95 -11.65 -9.04
CA LYS A 68 7.79 -11.57 -8.15
C LYS A 68 7.79 -12.73 -7.15
N ALA A 69 8.11 -13.95 -7.59
CA ALA A 69 8.19 -15.11 -6.71
C ALA A 69 9.29 -14.93 -5.64
N VAL A 70 10.47 -14.44 -6.05
CA VAL A 70 11.58 -14.14 -5.13
C VAL A 70 11.18 -13.07 -4.12
N LYS A 71 10.61 -11.95 -4.58
CA LYS A 71 10.16 -10.87 -3.69
C LYS A 71 9.10 -11.33 -2.69
N ALA A 72 8.11 -12.11 -3.15
CA ALA A 72 7.08 -12.64 -2.27
C ALA A 72 7.68 -13.55 -1.18
N ALA A 73 8.68 -14.38 -1.53
CA ALA A 73 9.37 -15.22 -0.57
C ALA A 73 10.20 -14.40 0.44
N GLU A 74 10.88 -13.34 0.00
CA GLU A 74 11.62 -12.42 0.87
C GLU A 74 10.70 -11.62 1.80
N GLU A 75 9.59 -11.11 1.28
CA GLU A 75 8.57 -10.39 2.06
C GLU A 75 7.97 -11.30 3.13
N ALA A 76 7.66 -12.56 2.80
CA ALA A 76 7.18 -13.55 3.77
C ALA A 76 8.21 -13.79 4.89
N ARG A 77 9.48 -14.00 4.55
CA ARG A 77 10.57 -14.17 5.53
C ARG A 77 10.75 -12.93 6.41
N LEU A 78 10.64 -11.73 5.84
CA LEU A 78 10.77 -10.49 6.59
C LEU A 78 9.57 -10.29 7.54
N ALA A 79 8.35 -10.62 7.10
CA ALA A 79 7.15 -10.57 7.92
C ALA A 79 7.25 -11.53 9.12
N GLU A 80 7.68 -12.76 8.89
CA GLU A 80 7.92 -13.75 9.96
C GLU A 80 8.96 -13.25 10.97
N ARG A 81 10.12 -12.77 10.49
CA ARG A 81 11.16 -12.20 11.37
C ARG A 81 10.66 -11.01 12.18
N LYS A 82 9.85 -10.14 11.59
CA LYS A 82 9.24 -9.01 12.30
C LYS A 82 8.25 -9.48 13.37
N ALA A 83 7.43 -10.48 13.07
CA ALA A 83 6.50 -11.05 14.03
C ALA A 83 7.22 -11.69 15.23
N VAL A 84 8.29 -12.46 14.99
CA VAL A 84 9.11 -13.05 16.05
C VAL A 84 9.75 -11.97 16.92
N LYS A 85 10.38 -10.96 16.30
CA LYS A 85 10.98 -9.84 17.05
C LYS A 85 9.96 -9.07 17.88
N ALA A 86 8.79 -8.76 17.31
CA ALA A 86 7.73 -8.07 18.05
C ALA A 86 7.23 -8.90 19.24
N ALA A 87 7.11 -10.21 19.09
CA ALA A 87 6.75 -11.11 20.19
C ALA A 87 7.82 -11.14 21.28
N GLU A 88 9.10 -11.22 20.92
CA GLU A 88 10.20 -11.17 21.90
C GLU A 88 10.27 -9.83 22.63
N GLU A 89 10.16 -8.72 21.91
CA GLU A 89 10.13 -7.37 22.50
C GLU A 89 8.96 -7.21 23.48
N ALA A 90 7.77 -7.70 23.12
CA ALA A 90 6.60 -7.69 24.00
C ALA A 90 6.83 -8.53 25.27
N ARG A 91 7.46 -9.71 25.16
CA ARG A 91 7.79 -10.55 26.32
C ARG A 91 8.81 -9.87 27.23
N LEU A 92 9.86 -9.28 26.66
CA LEU A 92 10.87 -8.55 27.43
C LEU A 92 10.29 -7.31 28.10
N ALA A 93 9.38 -6.60 27.44
CA ALA A 93 8.69 -5.46 28.02
C ALA A 93 7.79 -5.87 29.20
N ALA A 94 7.04 -6.96 29.06
CA ALA A 94 6.22 -7.51 30.13
C ALA A 94 7.07 -7.96 31.33
N GLU A 95 8.17 -8.67 31.09
CA GLU A 95 9.07 -9.11 32.16
C GLU A 95 9.70 -7.92 32.91
N ARG A 96 10.11 -6.88 32.19
CA ARG A 96 10.64 -5.65 32.81
C ARG A 96 9.58 -4.94 33.64
N ALA A 97 8.34 -4.87 33.15
CA ALA A 97 7.25 -4.24 33.88
C ALA A 97 6.93 -4.99 35.19
N GLU A 98 6.92 -6.33 35.16
CA GLU A 98 6.72 -7.15 36.36
C GLU A 98 7.88 -6.98 37.36
N LYS A 99 9.13 -7.03 36.90
CA LYS A 99 10.29 -6.77 37.76
C LYS A 99 10.24 -5.38 38.42
N GLN A 100 9.88 -4.35 37.67
CA GLN A 100 9.72 -3.01 38.22
C GLN A 100 8.61 -2.92 39.28
N ARG A 101 7.49 -3.62 39.06
CA ARG A 101 6.39 -3.68 40.05
C ARG A 101 6.84 -4.40 41.32
N GLU A 102 7.55 -5.51 41.20
CA GLU A 102 8.11 -6.23 42.35
C GLU A 102 9.11 -5.37 43.13
N GLU A 103 10.01 -4.69 42.43
CA GLU A 103 10.99 -3.79 43.06
C GLU A 103 10.31 -2.63 43.80
N GLN A 104 9.30 -2.00 43.18
CA GLN A 104 8.53 -0.95 43.82
C GLN A 104 7.80 -1.46 45.07
N ARG A 105 7.21 -2.65 44.99
CA ARG A 105 6.53 -3.27 46.14
C ARG A 105 7.52 -3.56 47.27
N ARG A 106 8.68 -4.16 46.97
CA ARG A 106 9.73 -4.43 47.97
C ARG A 106 10.25 -3.14 48.61
N ALA A 107 10.46 -2.09 47.81
CA ALA A 107 10.88 -0.79 48.32
C ALA A 107 9.81 -0.12 49.21
N ALA A 108 8.52 -0.30 48.90
CA ALA A 108 7.44 0.20 49.76
C ALA A 108 7.37 -0.58 51.08
N GLU A 109 7.49 -1.91 51.02
CA GLU A 109 7.52 -2.78 52.21
C GLU A 109 8.72 -2.45 53.11
N SER A 110 9.91 -2.23 52.54
CA SER A 110 11.10 -1.86 53.32
C SER A 110 10.94 -0.50 54.01
N ARG A 111 10.41 0.50 53.30
CA ARG A 111 10.13 1.83 53.88
C ARG A 111 9.12 1.75 55.02
N ALA A 112 8.07 0.96 54.86
CA ALA A 112 7.07 0.77 55.91
C ALA A 112 7.69 0.12 57.17
N ALA A 113 8.56 -0.89 56.99
CA ALA A 113 9.27 -1.51 58.11
C ALA A 113 10.19 -0.51 58.83
N GLU A 114 10.98 0.28 58.09
CA GLU A 114 11.83 1.32 58.68
C GLU A 114 11.02 2.36 59.48
N GLU A 115 9.85 2.75 58.99
CA GLU A 115 8.97 3.69 59.70
C GLU A 115 8.41 3.10 60.99
N GLN A 116 8.05 1.80 60.98
CA GLN A 116 7.63 1.08 62.18
C GLN A 116 8.75 1.01 63.21
N ASP A 117 9.98 0.71 62.80
CA ASP A 117 11.15 0.67 63.68
C ASP A 117 11.43 2.05 64.30
N ARG A 118 11.40 3.11 63.48
CA ARG A 118 11.56 4.49 63.96
C ARG A 118 10.46 4.89 64.95
N LYS A 119 9.23 4.41 64.74
CA LYS A 119 8.13 4.64 65.68
C LYS A 119 8.36 3.89 66.98
N ALA A 120 8.73 2.61 66.94
CA ALA A 120 9.04 1.82 68.12
C ALA A 120 10.15 2.45 68.98
N VAL A 121 11.22 2.96 68.35
CA VAL A 121 12.30 3.69 69.04
C VAL A 121 11.77 4.98 69.69
N ARG A 122 10.93 5.75 68.99
CA ARG A 122 10.33 6.97 69.56
C ARG A 122 9.43 6.66 70.74
N ASP A 123 8.59 5.65 70.64
CA ASP A 123 7.65 5.23 71.69
C ASP A 123 8.42 4.73 72.92
N ALA A 124 9.49 3.95 72.73
CA ALA A 124 10.38 3.52 73.81
C ALA A 124 11.06 4.71 74.53
N ARG A 125 11.55 5.70 73.78
CA ARG A 125 12.12 6.92 74.35
C ARG A 125 11.08 7.73 75.13
N TYR A 126 9.86 7.82 74.60
CA TYR A 126 8.78 8.53 75.26
C TYR A 126 8.39 7.84 76.57
N ALA A 127 8.22 6.51 76.56
CA ALA A 127 7.94 5.71 77.74
C ALA A 127 9.03 5.87 78.81
N ALA A 128 10.31 5.78 78.44
CA ALA A 128 11.43 5.99 79.36
C ALA A 128 11.43 7.40 79.97
N ARG A 129 11.14 8.44 79.18
CA ARG A 129 11.02 9.82 79.67
C ARG A 129 9.84 9.98 80.64
N LYS A 130 8.70 9.35 80.33
CA LYS A 130 7.49 9.36 81.18
C LYS A 130 7.76 8.68 82.52
N ALA A 131 8.48 7.56 82.51
CA ALA A 131 8.88 6.82 83.72
C ALA A 131 9.81 7.64 84.62
N ARG A 132 10.72 8.45 84.07
CA ARG A 132 11.60 9.35 84.84
C ARG A 132 10.90 10.56 85.47
N LYS A 133 9.73 10.94 84.94
CA LYS A 133 8.94 12.08 85.43
C LYS A 133 7.91 11.69 86.49
N LYS A 134 7.72 10.39 86.69
CA LYS A 134 6.87 9.84 87.74
C LYS A 134 7.76 9.54 88.95
#